data_AF-A0A1F7PKZ5-F1
#
_entry.id   AF-A0A1F7PKZ5-F1
#
_cell.length_a   1.000
_cell.length_b   1.000
_cell.length_c   1.000
_cell.angle_alpha   90.00
_cell.angle_beta   90.00
_cell.angle_gamma   90.00
#
_symmetry.space_group_name_H-M   'P 1'
#
loop_
_entity.id
_entity.type
_entity.pdbx_description
1 polymer ?
#
loop_
_entity_poly.entity_id
_entity_poly.type
_entity_poly.pdbx_seq_one_letter_code
_entity_poly.pdbx_strand_id
1 'polypeptide(L)'
;MRTTRPITVSLPPDLLRETQRMAKEEARSRSELIREALREYLASRRWQRLRHWGTETAERLGLKTESDLQRLIDRVRSHARKPGR
;
A
#
# COMPACT_ATOMS: atom_id res chain seq x y z
N MET A 1 -22.09 11.62 12.39
CA MET A 1 -22.51 11.15 11.05
C MET A 1 -21.85 9.82 10.75
N ARG A 2 -22.55 8.80 10.23
CA ARG A 2 -21.92 7.52 9.84
C ARG A 2 -21.30 7.67 8.45
N THR A 3 -20.00 7.42 8.32
CA THR A 3 -19.18 7.59 7.09
C THR A 3 -19.11 6.33 6.21
N THR A 4 -19.95 5.32 6.46
CA THR A 4 -19.87 4.02 5.77
C THR A 4 -21.13 3.72 4.96
N ARG A 5 -20.96 3.24 3.72
CA ARG A 5 -22.05 2.72 2.88
C ARG A 5 -22.04 1.17 2.89
N PRO A 6 -23.20 0.51 3.06
CA PRO A 6 -23.27 -0.95 3.03
C PRO A 6 -23.04 -1.47 1.60
N ILE A 7 -22.47 -2.67 1.51
CA ILE A 7 -22.30 -3.41 0.26
C ILE A 7 -22.82 -4.84 0.45
N THR A 8 -23.36 -5.43 -0.61
CA THR A 8 -23.72 -6.84 -0.66
C THR A 8 -22.68 -7.56 -1.53
N VAL A 9 -22.09 -8.63 -1.00
CA VAL A 9 -21.11 -9.45 -1.71
C VAL A 9 -21.48 -10.92 -1.56
N SER A 10 -21.41 -11.67 -2.66
CA SER A 10 -21.58 -13.13 -2.63
C SER A 10 -20.22 -13.78 -2.44
N LEU A 11 -20.14 -14.71 -1.49
CA LEU A 11 -18.93 -15.50 -1.24
C LEU A 11 -19.22 -16.98 -1.54
N PRO A 12 -18.26 -17.72 -2.11
CA PRO A 12 -18.33 -19.18 -2.16
C PRO A 12 -18.61 -19.74 -0.75
N PRO A 13 -19.42 -20.82 -0.62
CA PRO A 13 -19.79 -21.36 0.68
C PRO A 13 -18.58 -21.69 1.57
N ASP A 14 -17.51 -22.19 0.98
CA ASP A 14 -16.29 -22.60 1.70
C ASP A 14 -15.58 -21.38 2.30
N LEU A 15 -15.43 -20.31 1.51
CA LEU A 15 -14.84 -19.06 1.96
C LEU A 15 -15.68 -18.38 3.05
N LEU A 16 -17.01 -18.47 2.95
CA LEU A 16 -17.91 -17.96 3.99
C LEU A 16 -17.69 -18.70 5.31
N ARG A 17 -17.58 -20.04 5.28
CA ARG A 17 -17.34 -20.85 6.50
C ARG A 17 -16.00 -20.49 7.15
N GLU A 18 -14.96 -20.34 6.34
CA GLU A 18 -13.64 -19.95 6.84
C GLU A 18 -13.63 -18.53 7.44
N THR A 19 -14.27 -17.57 6.77
CA THR A 19 -14.43 -16.20 7.27
C THR A 19 -15.17 -16.17 8.60
N GLN A 20 -16.22 -16.98 8.75
CA GLN A 20 -16.98 -17.09 9.99
C GLN A 20 -16.16 -17.71 11.12
N ARG A 21 -15.39 -18.76 10.83
CA ARG A 21 -14.50 -19.41 11.80
C ARG A 21 -13.46 -18.42 12.31
N MET A 22 -12.73 -17.76 11.41
CA MET A 22 -11.68 -16.78 11.75
C MET A 22 -12.24 -15.60 12.56
N ALA A 23 -13.37 -15.03 12.15
CA ALA A 23 -14.00 -13.95 12.89
C ALA A 23 -14.37 -14.35 14.33
N LYS A 24 -14.80 -15.61 14.55
CA LYS A 24 -15.12 -16.14 15.87
C LYS A 24 -13.85 -16.34 16.72
N GLU A 25 -12.80 -16.91 16.14
CA GLU A 25 -11.51 -17.14 16.81
C GLU A 25 -10.89 -15.82 17.30
N GLU A 26 -11.02 -14.76 16.51
CA GLU A 26 -10.46 -13.43 16.80
C GLU A 26 -11.45 -12.50 17.54
N ALA A 27 -12.57 -13.04 18.02
CA ALA A 27 -13.60 -12.30 18.75
C ALA A 27 -14.08 -11.00 18.05
N ARG A 28 -14.18 -11.03 16.71
CA ARG A 28 -14.54 -9.86 15.89
C ARG A 28 -15.70 -10.12 14.94
N SER A 29 -16.25 -9.05 14.38
CA SER A 29 -17.37 -9.17 13.42
C SER A 29 -16.90 -9.54 12.00
N ARG A 30 -17.74 -10.27 11.25
CA ARG A 30 -17.48 -10.59 9.82
C ARG A 30 -17.20 -9.33 8.99
N SER A 31 -17.98 -8.27 9.21
CA SER A 31 -17.82 -7.02 8.47
C SER A 31 -16.50 -6.31 8.80
N GLU A 32 -15.98 -6.48 10.02
CA GLU A 32 -14.69 -5.93 10.42
C GLU A 32 -13.54 -6.68 9.76
N LEU A 33 -13.55 -8.02 9.83
CA LEU A 33 -12.60 -8.89 9.13
C LEU A 33 -12.55 -8.57 7.63
N ILE A 34 -13.71 -8.51 6.97
CA ILE A 34 -13.79 -8.20 5.52
C ILE A 34 -13.25 -6.80 5.22
N ARG A 35 -13.59 -5.80 6.04
CA ARG A 35 -13.07 -4.43 5.84
C ARG A 35 -11.56 -4.35 6.00
N GLU A 36 -11.01 -5.06 6.98
CA GLU A 36 -9.56 -5.09 7.18
C GLU A 36 -8.85 -5.80 6.03
N ALA A 37 -9.35 -6.98 5.63
CA ALA A 37 -8.80 -7.72 4.48
C ALA A 37 -8.80 -6.87 3.20
N LEU A 38 -9.87 -6.10 2.95
CA LEU A 38 -9.94 -5.17 1.82
C LEU A 38 -8.93 -4.03 1.93
N ARG A 39 -8.73 -3.46 3.13
CA ARG A 39 -7.71 -2.41 3.33
C ARG A 39 -6.31 -2.95 3.06
N GLU A 40 -6.00 -4.13 3.59
CA GLU A 40 -4.69 -4.76 3.41
C GLU A 40 -4.43 -5.10 1.94
N TYR A 41 -5.42 -5.67 1.25
CA TYR A 41 -5.32 -5.97 -0.17
C TYR A 41 -5.02 -4.72 -1.01
N LEU A 42 -5.76 -3.63 -0.76
CA LEU A 42 -5.55 -2.37 -1.49
C LEU A 42 -4.20 -1.73 -1.16
N ALA A 43 -3.77 -1.77 0.10
CA ALA A 43 -2.48 -1.26 0.53
C ALA A 43 -1.33 -2.04 -0.12
N SER A 44 -1.38 -3.37 -0.07
CA SER A 44 -0.39 -4.25 -0.69
C SER A 44 -0.28 -3.99 -2.20
N ARG A 45 -1.43 -3.88 -2.90
CA ARG A 45 -1.44 -3.58 -4.33
C ARG A 45 -0.87 -2.20 -4.66
N ARG A 46 -1.08 -1.20 -3.79
CA ARG A 46 -0.46 0.13 -3.93
C ARG A 46 1.05 0.05 -3.74
N TRP A 47 1.52 -0.67 -2.72
CA TRP A 47 2.95 -0.85 -2.45
C TRP A 47 3.66 -1.60 -3.57
N GLN A 48 3.04 -2.63 -4.14
CA GLN A 48 3.58 -3.34 -5.30
C GLN A 48 3.80 -2.40 -6.49
N ARG A 49 2.82 -1.55 -6.81
CA ARG A 49 2.96 -0.54 -7.88
C ARG A 49 4.07 0.46 -7.60
N LEU A 50 4.14 0.97 -6.36
CA LEU A 50 5.17 1.93 -5.98
C LEU A 50 6.57 1.32 -6.05
N ARG A 51 6.74 0.07 -5.61
CA ARG A 51 8.01 -0.67 -5.73
C ARG A 51 8.40 -0.83 -7.19
N HIS A 52 7.48 -1.29 -8.04
CA HIS A 52 7.76 -1.46 -9.47
C HIS A 52 8.21 -0.14 -10.12
N TRP A 53 7.44 0.94 -9.93
CA TRP A 53 7.82 2.27 -10.40
C TRP A 53 9.17 2.75 -9.84
N GLY A 54 9.43 2.47 -8.57
CA GLY A 54 10.69 2.81 -7.90
C GLY A 54 11.89 2.08 -8.51
N THR A 55 11.74 0.78 -8.79
CA THR A 55 12.74 -0.05 -9.47
C THR A 55 13.03 0.49 -10.88
N GLU A 56 12.00 0.70 -11.70
CA GLU A 56 12.17 1.27 -13.05
C GLU A 56 12.84 2.64 -13.02
N THR A 57 12.49 3.47 -12.04
CA THR A 57 13.10 4.80 -11.85
C THR A 57 14.56 4.69 -11.43
N ALA A 58 14.90 3.78 -10.52
CA ALA A 58 16.27 3.53 -10.10
C ALA A 58 17.14 3.04 -11.26
N GLU A 59 16.64 2.10 -12.07
CA GLU A 59 17.33 1.60 -13.27
C GLU A 59 17.57 2.71 -14.29
N ARG A 60 16.53 3.48 -14.63
CA ARG A 60 16.63 4.62 -15.56
C ARG A 60 17.62 5.69 -15.10
N LEU A 61 17.75 5.88 -13.80
CA LEU A 61 18.67 6.85 -13.20
C LEU A 61 20.04 6.25 -12.83
N GLY A 62 20.25 4.95 -13.06
CA GLY A 62 21.48 4.25 -12.72
C GLY A 62 21.77 4.17 -11.22
N LEU A 63 20.75 4.27 -10.37
CA LEU A 63 20.88 4.20 -8.90
C LEU A 63 21.02 2.74 -8.47
N LYS A 64 22.20 2.36 -7.97
CA LYS A 64 22.47 0.98 -7.54
C LYS A 64 22.67 0.86 -6.02
N THR A 65 23.01 1.97 -5.38
CA THR A 65 23.35 2.02 -3.96
C THR A 65 22.64 3.17 -3.25
N GLU A 66 22.57 3.08 -1.93
CA GLU A 66 22.08 4.17 -1.09
C GLU A 66 22.93 5.44 -1.26
N SER A 67 24.24 5.30 -1.49
CA SER A 67 25.12 6.44 -1.77
C SER A 67 24.79 7.13 -3.10
N ASP A 68 24.36 6.40 -4.14
CA ASP A 68 23.88 7.01 -5.40
C ASP A 68 22.63 7.86 -5.15
N LEU A 69 21.70 7.33 -4.35
CA LEU A 69 20.48 8.02 -3.97
C LEU A 69 20.78 9.28 -3.16
N GLN A 70 21.66 9.19 -2.16
CA GLN A 70 22.05 10.33 -1.33
C GLN A 70 22.69 11.43 -2.18
N ARG A 71 23.60 11.08 -3.10
CA ARG A 71 24.20 12.03 -4.05
C ARG A 71 23.15 12.72 -4.94
N LEU A 72 22.15 11.97 -5.41
CA LEU A 72 21.04 12.54 -6.19
C LEU A 72 20.22 13.53 -5.36
N ILE A 73 19.88 13.17 -4.11
CA ILE A 73 19.11 14.02 -3.20
C ILE A 73 19.87 15.32 -2.90
N ASP A 74 21.17 15.23 -2.61
CA ASP A 74 22.00 16.40 -2.33
C ASP A 74 22.14 17.31 -3.55
N ARG A 75 22.26 16.73 -4.74
CA ARG A 75 22.22 17.46 -6.01
C ARG A 75 20.88 18.20 -6.17
N VAL A 76 19.74 17.54 -5.97
CA VAL A 76 18.42 18.19 -6.11
C VAL A 76 18.23 19.30 -5.07
N ARG A 77 18.59 19.05 -3.81
CA ARG A 77 18.47 20.03 -2.71
C ARG A 77 19.37 21.25 -2.92
N SER A 78 20.58 21.06 -3.43
CA SER A 78 21.50 22.16 -3.77
C SER A 78 21.02 23.00 -4.96
N HIS A 79 20.36 22.38 -5.95
CA HIS A 79 19.74 23.10 -7.07
C HIS A 79 18.48 23.86 -6.64
N ALA A 80 17.65 23.27 -5.78
CA ALA A 80 16.45 23.92 -5.23
C ALA A 80 16.77 25.10 -4.29
N ARG A 81 17.99 25.15 -3.73
CA ARG A 81 18.48 26.26 -2.88
C ARG A 81 19.01 27.46 -3.64
N LYS A 82 18.99 27.47 -4.98
CA LYS A 82 19.30 28.66 -5.79
C LYS A 82 18.04 29.32 -6.40
N PRO A 83 17.15 29.94 -5.61
CA PRO A 83 16.42 31.12 -6.05
C PRO A 83 17.18 32.36 -5.54
N GLY A 84 17.75 33.15 -6.45
CA GLY A 84 18.35 34.45 -6.12
C GLY A 84 19.86 34.54 -6.36
N ARG A 85 20.23 34.75 -7.61
CA ARG A 85 21.27 35.73 -7.96
C ARG A 85 20.76 36.53 -9.15
#